data_AF-A0A2V2UUX1-F1
#
_entry.id   AF-A0A2V2UUX1-F1
#
_cell.length_a   1.000
_cell.length_b   1.000
_cell.length_c   1.000
_cell.angle_alpha   90.00
_cell.angle_beta   90.00
_cell.angle_gamma   90.00
#
_symmetry.space_group_name_H-M   'P 1'
#
loop_
_entity.id
_entity.type
_entity.pdbx_description
1 polymer ?
#
loop_
_entity_poly.entity_id
_entity_poly.type
_entity_poly.pdbx_seq_one_letter_code
_entity_poly.pdbx_strand_id
1 'polypeptide(L)'
;MHDAREEQFKRMRELKRSIVEYSQLDEFIRLVDCIISETVFRTTLSSVQILFNTLRNQGTQELRSIGFQVLLQSTETQLLFNPAEKAIRGVCVETISGCTEVASSIVRLCNQKHLNAYFSKVPCVWNMGQVLEADARMLFLQESILQLVGHDYAQANTKMQTYSITLPHIHFLEREWSDILAEWEEETGENPLSSSTLGKLYIKLQEAHDALRVLMASFVGYTLWINAAKLKTEIEPRMRVIRDCIDATLRSITRDAISALQVYFKQKSQLLSERPVQIQDFAEYVANYKAIVNEAPEIETKLAQADALCDLMDRQLVEFFGG
;
A
#
# COMPACT_ATOMS: atom_id res chain seq x y z
N MET A 1 71.82 -5.95 61.23
CA MET A 1 70.76 -6.75 61.88
C MET A 1 69.48 -5.96 62.21
N HIS A 2 69.48 -4.62 62.19
CA HIS A 2 68.26 -3.81 62.39
C HIS A 2 67.35 -3.82 61.14
N ASP A 3 67.93 -3.75 59.93
CA ASP A 3 67.20 -3.69 58.66
C ASP A 3 66.36 -4.95 58.37
N ALA A 4 66.89 -6.14 58.68
CA ALA A 4 66.16 -7.40 58.47
C ALA A 4 64.90 -7.50 59.36
N ARG A 5 64.94 -6.91 60.56
CA ARG A 5 63.80 -6.90 61.48
C ARG A 5 62.74 -5.89 61.03
N GLU A 6 63.16 -4.72 60.56
CA GLU A 6 62.26 -3.71 59.97
C GLU A 6 61.60 -4.21 58.68
N GLU A 7 62.35 -4.91 57.83
CA GLU A 7 61.82 -5.50 56.61
C GLU A 7 60.81 -6.62 56.90
N GLN A 8 61.07 -7.45 57.91
CA GLN A 8 60.12 -8.47 58.37
C GLN A 8 58.83 -7.85 58.94
N PHE A 9 58.94 -6.74 59.69
CA PHE A 9 57.77 -6.00 60.17
C PHE A 9 56.97 -5.36 59.04
N LYS A 10 57.63 -4.79 58.02
CA LYS A 10 56.96 -4.27 56.82
C LYS A 10 56.22 -5.37 56.08
N ARG A 11 56.87 -6.51 55.80
CA ARG A 11 56.24 -7.68 55.16
C ARG A 11 55.04 -8.21 55.96
N MET A 12 55.15 -8.29 57.29
CA MET A 12 54.03 -8.76 58.13
C MET A 12 52.87 -7.76 58.16
N ARG A 13 53.15 -6.45 58.12
CA ARG A 13 52.13 -5.41 58.01
C ARG A 13 51.43 -5.46 56.65
N GLU A 14 52.18 -5.63 55.57
CA GLU A 14 51.65 -5.81 54.22
C GLU A 14 50.81 -7.08 54.10
N LEU A 15 51.25 -8.19 54.71
CA LEU A 15 50.47 -9.43 54.75
C LEU A 15 49.15 -9.24 55.51
N LYS A 16 49.17 -8.59 56.68
CA LYS A 16 47.95 -8.27 57.45
C LYS A 16 47.00 -7.37 56.67
N ARG A 17 47.53 -6.34 56.00
CA ARG A 17 46.76 -5.44 55.14
C ARG A 17 46.13 -6.20 53.98
N SER A 18 46.91 -7.06 53.33
CA SER A 18 46.47 -7.92 52.26
C SER A 18 45.34 -8.85 52.72
N ILE A 19 45.44 -9.49 53.89
CA ILE A 19 44.38 -10.35 54.45
C ILE A 19 43.07 -9.56 54.64
N VAL A 20 43.14 -8.33 55.15
CA VAL A 20 41.95 -7.48 55.31
C VAL A 20 41.38 -7.06 53.97
N GLU A 21 42.21 -6.66 53.00
CA GLU A 21 41.75 -6.29 51.66
C GLU A 21 41.12 -7.50 50.92
N TYR A 22 41.73 -8.69 51.00
CA TYR A 22 41.18 -9.93 50.46
C TYR A 22 39.87 -10.34 51.15
N SER A 23 39.67 -9.99 52.42
CA SER A 23 38.43 -10.27 53.17
C SER A 23 37.25 -9.39 52.75
N GLN A 24 37.48 -8.32 52.00
CA GLN A 24 36.45 -7.38 51.51
C GLN A 24 36.12 -7.56 50.02
N LEU A 25 36.78 -8.50 49.35
CA LEU A 25 36.60 -8.69 47.91
C LEU A 25 35.18 -9.16 47.55
N ASP A 26 34.51 -9.91 48.42
CA ASP A 26 33.14 -10.36 48.18
C ASP A 26 32.14 -9.19 48.18
N GLU A 27 32.26 -8.28 49.14
CA GLU A 27 31.49 -7.04 49.22
C GLU A 27 31.78 -6.13 48.03
N PHE A 28 33.05 -5.99 47.66
CA PHE A 28 33.46 -5.19 46.52
C PHE A 28 32.89 -5.74 45.20
N ILE A 29 33.01 -7.05 44.95
CA ILE A 29 32.48 -7.67 43.72
C ILE A 29 30.96 -7.51 43.65
N ARG A 30 30.25 -7.70 44.77
CA ARG A 30 28.79 -7.50 44.84
C ARG A 30 28.41 -6.05 44.56
N LEU A 31 29.13 -5.09 45.12
CA LEU A 31 28.89 -3.67 44.87
C LEU A 31 29.06 -3.33 43.38
N VAL A 32 30.14 -3.80 42.75
CA VAL A 32 30.39 -3.58 41.32
C VAL A 32 29.30 -4.23 40.47
N ASP A 33 28.90 -5.47 40.78
CA ASP A 33 27.80 -6.16 40.07
C ASP A 33 26.48 -5.40 40.19
N CYS A 34 26.16 -4.86 41.38
CA CYS A 34 24.98 -4.02 41.59
C CYS A 34 25.03 -2.73 40.77
N ILE A 35 26.16 -2.01 40.75
CA ILE A 35 26.34 -0.78 39.98
C ILE A 35 26.17 -1.04 38.48
N ILE A 36 26.76 -2.12 37.97
CA ILE A 36 26.59 -2.54 36.58
C ILE A 36 25.12 -2.81 36.29
N SER A 37 24.44 -3.54 37.18
CA SER A 37 23.04 -3.91 36.99
C SER A 37 22.10 -2.71 36.96
N GLU A 38 22.29 -1.78 37.90
CA GLU A 38 21.53 -0.52 37.93
C GLU A 38 21.80 0.31 36.67
N THR A 39 23.05 0.36 36.22
CA THR A 39 23.44 1.10 35.02
C THR A 39 22.79 0.52 33.77
N VAL A 40 22.77 -0.81 33.63
CA VAL A 40 22.06 -1.50 32.55
C VAL A 40 20.59 -1.19 32.61
N PHE A 41 19.96 -1.41 33.76
CA PHE A 41 18.53 -1.16 33.96
C PHE A 41 18.14 0.27 33.54
N ARG A 42 18.88 1.28 34.04
CA ARG A 42 18.65 2.69 33.73
C ARG A 42 18.87 2.99 32.25
N THR A 43 19.91 2.43 31.65
CA THR A 43 20.23 2.64 30.23
C THR A 43 19.13 2.06 29.35
N THR A 44 18.69 0.83 29.61
CA THR A 44 17.61 0.19 28.84
C THR A 44 16.30 0.99 28.95
N LEU A 45 15.92 1.39 30.17
CA LEU A 45 14.72 2.22 30.38
C LEU A 45 14.85 3.56 29.64
N SER A 46 16.02 4.21 29.71
CA SER A 46 16.29 5.46 29.00
C SER A 46 16.21 5.29 27.48
N SER A 47 16.69 4.18 26.92
CA SER A 47 16.62 3.92 25.48
C SER A 47 15.17 3.82 24.99
N VAL A 48 14.30 3.13 25.74
CA VAL A 48 12.86 3.04 25.42
C VAL A 48 12.17 4.39 25.59
N GLN A 49 12.54 5.16 26.62
CA GLN A 49 12.06 6.53 26.81
C GLN A 49 12.46 7.45 25.65
N ILE A 50 13.70 7.33 25.15
CA ILE A 50 14.19 8.08 23.99
C ILE A 50 13.38 7.68 22.75
N LEU A 51 13.15 6.39 22.52
CA LEU A 51 12.30 5.92 21.42
C LEU A 51 10.90 6.55 21.49
N PHE A 52 10.24 6.46 22.64
CA PHE A 52 8.92 7.08 22.85
C PHE A 52 8.93 8.58 22.56
N ASN A 53 9.90 9.32 23.10
CA ASN A 53 10.01 10.75 22.89
C ASN A 53 10.26 11.12 21.41
N THR A 54 11.09 10.33 20.72
CA THR A 54 11.33 10.49 19.28
C THR A 54 10.05 10.31 18.48
N LEU A 55 9.26 9.27 18.77
CA LEU A 55 7.99 9.02 18.09
C LEU A 55 6.96 10.11 18.39
N ARG A 56 6.81 10.51 19.66
CA ARG A 56 5.84 11.52 20.08
C ARG A 56 6.14 12.90 19.49
N ASN A 57 7.40 13.28 19.44
CA ASN A 57 7.81 14.64 19.05
C ASN A 57 7.90 14.84 17.53
N GLN A 58 7.60 13.83 16.71
CA GLN A 58 7.59 13.97 15.25
C GLN A 58 6.54 14.97 14.75
N GLY A 59 5.42 15.11 15.46
CA GLY A 59 4.36 16.03 15.07
C GLY A 59 4.81 17.49 14.95
N THR A 60 5.86 17.88 15.68
CA THR A 60 6.38 19.26 15.77
C THR A 60 7.63 19.52 14.93
N GLN A 61 8.17 18.52 14.23
CA GLN A 61 9.41 18.66 13.45
C GLN A 61 9.13 19.00 11.98
N GLU A 62 9.95 19.89 11.40
CA GLU A 62 9.89 20.26 9.97
C GLU A 62 10.26 19.08 9.06
N LEU A 63 11.19 18.23 9.49
CA LEU A 63 11.59 17.00 8.80
C LEU A 63 11.24 15.80 9.68
N ARG A 64 10.14 15.11 9.35
CA ARG A 64 9.67 13.93 10.09
C ARG A 64 10.44 12.68 9.67
N SER A 65 11.00 11.96 10.63
CA SER A 65 11.60 10.64 10.39
C SER A 65 10.52 9.56 10.41
N ILE A 66 9.84 9.35 9.30
CA ILE A 66 8.79 8.33 9.17
C ILE A 66 9.31 6.95 9.65
N GLY A 67 8.63 6.38 10.65
CA GLY A 67 8.99 5.07 11.20
C GLY A 67 8.53 3.92 10.32
N PHE A 68 7.28 3.95 9.87
CA PHE A 68 6.69 2.90 9.03
C PHE A 68 5.99 3.48 7.81
N GLN A 69 6.28 2.92 6.64
CA GLN A 69 5.49 3.15 5.44
C GLN A 69 4.38 2.10 5.36
N VAL A 70 3.15 2.58 5.20
CA VAL A 70 1.93 1.77 5.03
C VAL A 70 1.37 2.05 3.64
N LEU A 71 1.06 0.99 2.91
CA LEU A 71 0.44 1.05 1.59
C LEU A 71 -1.05 0.75 1.69
N LEU A 72 -1.79 1.18 0.68
CA LEU A 72 -3.17 0.77 0.47
C LEU A 72 -3.18 -0.44 -0.46
N GLN A 73 -3.93 -1.47 -0.09
CA GLN A 73 -4.15 -2.65 -0.91
C GLN A 73 -5.65 -2.80 -1.16
N SER A 74 -6.04 -2.93 -2.43
CA SER A 74 -7.42 -3.29 -2.81
C SER A 74 -7.68 -4.76 -2.54
N THR A 75 -8.88 -5.03 -2.04
CA THR A 75 -9.52 -6.34 -2.01
C THR A 75 -10.89 -6.22 -2.66
N GLU A 76 -11.57 -7.32 -2.92
CA GLU A 76 -12.90 -7.34 -3.56
C GLU A 76 -13.97 -6.47 -2.87
N THR A 77 -13.82 -6.19 -1.58
CA THR A 77 -14.85 -5.49 -0.78
C THR A 77 -14.37 -4.23 -0.09
N GLN A 78 -13.05 -4.06 0.09
CA GLN A 78 -12.51 -2.94 0.86
C GLN A 78 -11.05 -2.62 0.51
N LEU A 79 -10.63 -1.41 0.85
CA LEU A 79 -9.22 -1.04 0.92
C LEU A 79 -8.66 -1.37 2.29
N LEU A 80 -7.50 -2.02 2.32
CA LEU A 80 -6.80 -2.42 3.54
C LEU A 80 -5.46 -1.71 3.67
N PHE A 81 -5.06 -1.45 4.91
CA PHE A 81 -3.70 -1.03 5.22
C PHE A 81 -2.76 -2.22 5.21
N ASN A 82 -1.65 -2.09 4.49
CA ASN A 82 -0.58 -3.08 4.46
C ASN A 82 0.77 -2.40 4.75
N PRO A 83 1.43 -2.69 5.90
CA PRO A 83 1.01 -3.61 6.96
C PRO A 83 -0.20 -3.12 7.77
N ALA A 84 -0.93 -4.05 8.39
CA ALA A 84 -2.04 -3.77 9.29
C ALA A 84 -1.54 -3.34 10.69
N GLU A 85 -2.41 -2.67 11.46
CA GLU A 85 -2.08 -2.15 12.80
C GLU A 85 -1.46 -3.20 13.72
N LYS A 86 -2.03 -4.41 13.73
CA LYS A 86 -1.53 -5.53 14.55
C LYS A 86 -0.07 -5.87 14.25
N ALA A 87 0.34 -5.81 12.98
CA ALA A 87 1.70 -6.12 12.58
C ALA A 87 2.69 -5.06 13.09
N ILE A 88 2.35 -3.77 12.94
CA ILE A 88 3.20 -2.68 13.45
C ILE A 88 3.29 -2.72 14.97
N ARG A 89 2.16 -2.91 15.67
CA ARG A 89 2.14 -3.10 17.13
C ARG A 89 3.02 -4.27 17.56
N GLY A 90 2.96 -5.38 16.82
CA GLY A 90 3.84 -6.54 17.04
C GLY A 90 5.31 -6.18 16.97
N VAL A 91 5.73 -5.48 15.91
CA VAL A 91 7.12 -5.00 15.76
C VAL A 91 7.53 -4.08 16.91
N CYS A 92 6.66 -3.19 17.37
CA CYS A 92 6.96 -2.34 18.53
C CYS A 92 7.17 -3.18 19.82
N VAL A 93 6.31 -4.16 20.08
CA VAL A 93 6.45 -5.06 21.24
C VAL A 93 7.74 -5.88 21.13
N GLU A 94 8.03 -6.45 19.96
CA GLU A 94 9.25 -7.23 19.72
C GLU A 94 10.50 -6.37 19.88
N THR A 95 10.49 -5.13 19.42
CA THR A 95 11.62 -4.20 19.57
C THR A 95 11.90 -3.90 21.05
N ILE A 96 10.84 -3.62 21.83
CA ILE A 96 10.96 -3.34 23.27
C ILE A 96 11.40 -4.60 24.03
N SER A 97 10.86 -5.76 23.68
CA SER A 97 11.24 -7.05 24.25
C SER A 97 12.69 -7.41 23.91
N GLY A 98 13.14 -7.11 22.70
CA GLY A 98 14.56 -7.25 22.32
C GLY A 98 15.49 -6.42 23.22
N CYS A 99 15.06 -5.22 23.65
CA CYS A 99 15.82 -4.43 24.62
C CYS A 99 15.88 -5.09 26.02
N THR A 100 14.79 -5.72 26.48
CA THR A 100 14.77 -6.44 27.78
C THR A 100 15.58 -7.74 27.71
N GLU A 101 15.54 -8.45 26.58
CA GLU A 101 16.34 -9.65 26.33
C GLU A 101 17.84 -9.33 26.33
N VAL A 102 18.25 -8.25 25.66
CA VAL A 102 19.65 -7.80 25.68
C VAL A 102 20.09 -7.49 27.11
N ALA A 103 19.27 -6.79 27.90
CA ALA A 103 19.56 -6.56 29.32
C ALA A 103 19.67 -7.88 30.11
N SER A 104 18.81 -8.86 29.82
CA SER A 104 18.82 -10.18 30.47
C SER A 104 20.06 -11.00 30.16
N SER A 105 20.62 -10.84 28.96
CA SER A 105 21.78 -11.59 28.47
C SER A 105 23.11 -11.16 29.11
N ILE A 106 23.11 -10.07 29.88
CA ILE A 106 24.33 -9.52 30.46
C ILE A 106 24.88 -10.47 31.52
N VAL A 107 26.13 -10.85 31.29
CA VAL A 107 26.89 -11.73 32.15
C VAL A 107 27.20 -11.04 33.48
N ARG A 108 26.70 -11.63 34.57
CA ARG A 108 26.89 -11.11 35.94
C ARG A 108 28.27 -11.47 36.49
N LEU A 109 28.91 -10.53 37.18
CA LEU A 109 30.19 -10.75 37.86
C LEU A 109 30.03 -11.80 38.97
N CYS A 110 28.94 -11.70 39.73
CA CYS A 110 28.60 -12.66 40.78
C CYS A 110 28.39 -14.11 40.28
N ASN A 111 28.16 -14.30 38.96
CA ASN A 111 27.99 -15.62 38.35
C ASN A 111 29.28 -16.16 37.70
N GLN A 112 30.39 -15.42 37.78
CA GLN A 112 31.65 -15.83 37.17
C GLN A 112 32.33 -16.93 37.99
N LYS A 113 32.57 -18.08 37.36
CA LYS A 113 33.20 -19.25 38.00
C LYS A 113 34.52 -18.92 38.72
N HIS A 114 35.34 -18.05 38.14
CA HIS A 114 36.65 -17.67 38.70
C HIS A 114 36.54 -16.77 39.94
N LEU A 115 35.38 -16.13 40.17
CA LEU A 115 35.12 -15.30 41.34
C LEU A 115 34.44 -16.06 42.49
N ASN A 116 33.98 -17.30 42.25
CA ASN A 116 33.29 -18.11 43.26
C ASN A 116 34.11 -18.34 44.53
N ALA A 117 35.44 -18.40 44.42
CA ALA A 117 36.34 -18.60 45.55
C ALA A 117 36.32 -17.46 46.58
N TYR A 118 35.89 -16.26 46.17
CA TYR A 118 35.79 -15.10 47.05
C TYR A 118 34.48 -15.09 47.85
N PHE A 119 33.46 -15.85 47.46
CA PHE A 119 32.17 -15.83 48.12
C PHE A 119 32.00 -16.97 49.12
N SER A 120 31.63 -16.63 50.36
CA SER A 120 31.25 -17.64 51.37
C SER A 120 29.91 -18.33 51.06
N LYS A 121 29.03 -17.67 50.29
CA LYS A 121 27.73 -18.19 49.83
C LYS A 121 27.47 -17.70 48.41
N VAL A 122 26.81 -18.52 47.60
CA VAL A 122 26.39 -18.14 46.24
C VAL A 122 25.57 -16.84 46.32
N PRO A 123 26.00 -15.76 45.63
CA PRO A 123 25.26 -14.50 45.63
C PRO A 123 23.90 -14.66 44.96
N CYS A 124 22.87 -14.02 45.52
CA CYS A 124 21.59 -13.88 44.83
C CYS A 124 21.69 -12.68 43.87
N VAL A 125 21.42 -12.91 42.59
CA VAL A 125 21.47 -11.88 41.55
C VAL A 125 20.08 -11.65 40.96
N TRP A 126 19.75 -10.40 40.64
CA TRP A 126 18.48 -10.07 39.99
C TRP A 126 18.50 -10.42 38.51
N ASN A 127 17.40 -10.97 38.00
CA ASN A 127 17.19 -11.09 36.56
C ASN A 127 16.72 -9.72 36.03
N MET A 128 17.61 -8.97 35.37
CA MET A 128 17.31 -7.61 34.93
C MET A 128 16.15 -7.54 33.94
N GLY A 129 15.98 -8.53 33.06
CA GLY A 129 14.83 -8.58 32.15
C GLY A 129 13.52 -8.68 32.89
N GLN A 130 13.41 -9.64 33.82
CA GLN A 130 12.20 -9.80 34.62
C GLN A 130 11.87 -8.55 35.45
N VAL A 131 12.90 -7.88 36.00
CA VAL A 131 12.68 -6.62 36.72
C VAL A 131 12.24 -5.50 35.77
N LEU A 132 12.80 -5.41 34.56
CA LEU A 132 12.38 -4.43 33.55
C LEU A 132 10.95 -4.69 33.05
N GLU A 133 10.60 -5.94 32.77
CA GLU A 133 9.26 -6.34 32.30
C GLU A 133 8.18 -6.02 33.35
N ALA A 134 8.50 -6.16 34.64
CA ALA A 134 7.59 -5.82 35.73
C ALA A 134 7.63 -4.34 36.14
N ASP A 135 8.56 -3.54 35.60
CA ASP A 135 8.70 -2.13 36.00
C ASP A 135 7.56 -1.28 35.44
N ALA A 136 6.90 -0.53 36.32
CA ALA A 136 5.74 0.30 35.94
C ALA A 136 6.06 1.35 34.88
N ARG A 137 7.29 1.90 34.85
CA ARG A 137 7.69 2.89 33.84
C ARG A 137 7.90 2.23 32.48
N MET A 138 8.46 1.02 32.46
CA MET A 138 8.62 0.24 31.24
C MET A 138 7.24 -0.13 30.65
N LEU A 139 6.33 -0.64 31.47
CA LEU A 139 4.96 -0.95 31.08
C LEU A 139 4.23 0.29 30.55
N PHE A 140 4.36 1.42 31.24
CA PHE A 140 3.78 2.69 30.80
C PHE A 140 4.33 3.14 29.44
N LEU A 141 5.64 3.03 29.23
CA LEU A 141 6.26 3.40 27.96
C LEU A 141 5.83 2.51 26.81
N GLN A 142 5.79 1.19 27.03
CA GLN A 142 5.30 0.24 26.04
C GLN A 142 3.86 0.56 25.64
N GLU A 143 2.97 0.71 26.61
CA GLU A 143 1.56 1.05 26.35
C GLU A 143 1.44 2.40 25.62
N SER A 144 2.21 3.41 26.04
CA SER A 144 2.21 4.73 25.41
C SER A 144 2.68 4.68 23.95
N ILE A 145 3.69 3.87 23.62
CA ILE A 145 4.14 3.67 22.23
C ILE A 145 3.04 2.99 21.41
N LEU A 146 2.39 1.96 21.95
CA LEU A 146 1.30 1.27 21.26
C LEU A 146 0.07 2.16 21.05
N GLN A 147 -0.20 3.07 21.99
CA GLN A 147 -1.26 4.06 21.86
C GLN A 147 -0.97 5.07 20.74
N LEU A 148 0.29 5.48 20.53
CA LEU A 148 0.65 6.34 19.39
C LEU A 148 0.34 5.65 18.06
N VAL A 149 0.70 4.37 17.92
CA VAL A 149 0.38 3.58 16.72
C VAL A 149 -1.15 3.48 16.52
N GLY A 150 -1.89 3.16 17.58
CA GLY A 150 -3.36 3.09 17.53
C GLY A 150 -4.00 4.42 17.16
N HIS A 151 -3.48 5.53 17.68
CA HIS A 151 -3.95 6.86 17.34
C HIS A 151 -3.72 7.20 15.87
N ASP A 152 -2.54 6.87 15.32
CA ASP A 152 -2.25 7.07 13.91
C ASP A 152 -3.21 6.26 13.01
N TYR A 153 -3.47 4.98 13.34
CA TYR A 153 -4.43 4.16 12.59
C TYR A 153 -5.87 4.66 12.73
N ALA A 154 -6.27 5.16 13.91
CA ALA A 154 -7.58 5.75 14.10
C ALA A 154 -7.78 6.99 13.22
N GLN A 155 -6.77 7.89 13.17
CA GLN A 155 -6.79 9.04 12.27
C GLN A 155 -6.77 8.61 10.80
N ALA A 156 -5.91 7.66 10.45
CA ALA A 156 -5.83 7.11 9.11
C ALA A 156 -7.15 6.51 8.62
N ASN A 157 -7.87 5.79 9.50
CA ASN A 157 -9.18 5.21 9.19
C ASN A 157 -10.22 6.27 8.82
N THR A 158 -10.15 7.48 9.38
CA THR A 158 -11.05 8.57 8.95
C THR A 158 -10.77 8.99 7.50
N LYS A 159 -9.49 9.02 7.08
CA LYS A 159 -9.10 9.25 5.69
C LYS A 159 -9.38 8.06 4.77
N MET A 160 -9.38 6.84 5.29
CA MET A 160 -9.72 5.64 4.53
C MET A 160 -11.10 5.77 3.88
N GLN A 161 -12.08 6.39 4.55
CA GLN A 161 -13.40 6.64 3.99
C GLN A 161 -13.34 7.45 2.68
N THR A 162 -12.42 8.41 2.58
CA THR A 162 -12.20 9.18 1.36
C THR A 162 -11.56 8.34 0.26
N TYR A 163 -10.61 7.46 0.61
CA TYR A 163 -10.00 6.54 -0.35
C TYR A 163 -10.99 5.48 -0.84
N SER A 164 -11.92 5.01 0.00
CA SER A 164 -12.90 3.98 -0.37
C SER A 164 -13.80 4.36 -1.54
N ILE A 165 -13.98 5.66 -1.81
CA ILE A 165 -14.70 6.14 -3.02
C ILE A 165 -14.02 5.63 -4.31
N THR A 166 -12.72 5.38 -4.27
CA THR A 166 -11.97 4.87 -5.44
C THR A 166 -12.19 3.39 -5.70
N LEU A 167 -12.66 2.60 -4.73
CA LEU A 167 -12.72 1.14 -4.83
C LEU A 167 -13.54 0.62 -6.02
N PRO A 168 -14.75 1.13 -6.32
CA PRO A 168 -15.51 0.69 -7.51
C PRO A 168 -14.77 0.98 -8.82
N HIS A 169 -14.04 2.10 -8.89
CA HIS A 169 -13.25 2.47 -10.05
C HIS A 169 -12.03 1.55 -10.20
N ILE A 170 -11.38 1.19 -9.09
CA ILE A 170 -10.30 0.21 -9.09
C ILE A 170 -10.79 -1.13 -9.63
N HIS A 171 -11.93 -1.64 -9.14
CA HIS A 171 -12.50 -2.88 -9.65
C HIS A 171 -12.87 -2.82 -11.13
N PHE A 172 -13.43 -1.69 -11.59
CA PHE A 172 -13.67 -1.49 -13.01
C PHE A 172 -12.38 -1.60 -13.83
N LEU A 173 -11.29 -1.01 -13.36
CA LEU A 173 -10.00 -1.02 -14.07
C LEU A 173 -9.26 -2.36 -14.00
N GLU A 174 -9.52 -3.16 -12.98
CA GLU A 174 -8.94 -4.49 -12.81
C GLU A 174 -9.62 -5.56 -13.68
N ARG A 175 -10.85 -5.29 -14.15
CA ARG A 175 -11.59 -6.21 -15.02
C ARG A 175 -10.98 -6.32 -16.40
N GLU A 176 -11.12 -7.52 -16.97
CA GLU A 176 -10.73 -7.77 -18.35
C GLU A 176 -11.77 -7.19 -19.31
N TRP A 177 -11.32 -6.75 -20.49
CA TRP A 177 -12.16 -6.05 -21.46
C TRP A 177 -13.35 -6.90 -21.94
N SER A 178 -13.17 -8.21 -22.09
CA SER A 178 -14.24 -9.15 -22.44
C SER A 178 -15.41 -9.11 -21.47
N ASP A 179 -15.10 -8.99 -20.17
CA ASP A 179 -16.11 -9.02 -19.11
C ASP A 179 -16.83 -7.67 -19.05
N ILE A 180 -16.12 -6.57 -19.35
CA ILE A 180 -16.72 -5.25 -19.48
C ILE A 180 -17.67 -5.24 -20.68
N LEU A 181 -17.25 -5.74 -21.84
CA LEU A 181 -18.11 -5.83 -23.03
C LEU A 181 -19.37 -6.66 -22.75
N ALA A 182 -19.21 -7.86 -22.21
CA ALA A 182 -20.34 -8.77 -21.98
C ALA A 182 -21.41 -8.16 -21.04
N GLU A 183 -21.00 -7.50 -19.95
CA GLU A 183 -21.92 -6.80 -19.04
C GLU A 183 -22.68 -5.68 -19.78
N TRP A 184 -21.98 -4.89 -20.58
CA TRP A 184 -22.62 -3.78 -21.31
C TRP A 184 -23.55 -4.26 -22.42
N GLU A 185 -23.21 -5.35 -23.11
CA GLU A 185 -24.09 -5.99 -24.09
C GLU A 185 -25.36 -6.54 -23.41
N GLU A 186 -25.25 -7.13 -22.22
CA GLU A 186 -26.40 -7.61 -21.44
C GLU A 186 -27.27 -6.45 -20.93
N GLU A 187 -26.67 -5.38 -20.41
CA GLU A 187 -27.38 -4.22 -19.86
C GLU A 187 -28.11 -3.40 -20.93
N THR A 188 -27.48 -3.22 -22.09
CA THR A 188 -28.01 -2.36 -23.17
C THR A 188 -28.80 -3.14 -24.22
N GLY A 189 -28.56 -4.45 -24.34
CA GLY A 189 -29.08 -5.28 -25.43
C GLY A 189 -28.46 -4.95 -26.80
N GLU A 190 -27.38 -4.15 -26.84
CA GLU A 190 -26.71 -3.74 -28.06
C GLU A 190 -25.59 -4.73 -28.42
N ASN A 191 -25.65 -5.34 -29.61
CA ASN A 191 -24.52 -6.03 -30.21
C ASN A 191 -24.59 -5.86 -31.74
N PRO A 192 -23.72 -5.02 -32.37
CA PRO A 192 -22.59 -4.29 -31.77
C PRO A 192 -23.00 -3.06 -30.94
N LEU A 193 -22.09 -2.56 -30.08
CA LEU A 193 -22.31 -1.37 -29.25
C LEU A 193 -22.49 -0.08 -30.07
N SER A 194 -23.37 0.82 -29.61
CA SER A 194 -23.59 2.13 -30.23
C SER A 194 -22.50 3.16 -29.87
N SER A 195 -22.36 4.23 -30.68
CA SER A 195 -21.56 5.42 -30.37
C SER A 195 -21.91 6.03 -29.01
N SER A 196 -23.20 6.00 -28.62
CA SER A 196 -23.65 6.49 -27.32
C SER A 196 -23.10 5.64 -26.17
N THR A 197 -23.09 4.32 -26.35
CA THR A 197 -22.61 3.36 -25.36
C THR A 197 -21.09 3.41 -25.23
N LEU A 198 -20.36 3.46 -26.35
CA LEU A 198 -18.91 3.68 -26.36
C LEU A 198 -18.54 5.04 -25.72
N GLY A 199 -19.32 6.09 -25.99
CA GLY A 199 -19.16 7.39 -25.35
C GLY A 199 -19.29 7.34 -23.82
N LYS A 200 -20.26 6.57 -23.30
CA LYS A 200 -20.40 6.35 -21.85
C LYS A 200 -19.21 5.59 -21.26
N LEU A 201 -18.62 4.65 -21.99
CA LEU A 201 -17.41 3.94 -21.54
C LEU A 201 -16.20 4.88 -21.40
N TYR A 202 -15.99 5.81 -22.33
CA TYR A 202 -14.96 6.85 -22.18
C TYR A 202 -15.23 7.75 -20.98
N ILE A 203 -16.49 8.14 -20.74
CA ILE A 203 -16.87 8.93 -19.56
C ILE A 203 -16.57 8.15 -18.28
N LYS A 204 -16.95 6.88 -18.19
CA LYS A 204 -16.66 6.02 -17.02
C LYS A 204 -15.16 5.87 -16.77
N LEU A 205 -14.36 5.78 -17.83
CA LEU A 205 -12.89 5.76 -17.73
C LEU A 205 -12.34 7.09 -17.20
N GLN A 206 -12.87 8.22 -17.67
CA GLN A 206 -12.49 9.55 -17.19
C GLN A 206 -12.88 9.77 -15.72
N GLU A 207 -14.09 9.35 -15.34
CA GLU A 207 -14.55 9.38 -13.95
C GLU A 207 -13.63 8.55 -13.03
N ALA A 208 -13.22 7.36 -13.48
CA ALA A 208 -12.24 6.56 -12.76
C ALA A 208 -10.90 7.29 -12.61
N HIS A 209 -10.40 7.93 -13.67
CA HIS A 209 -9.17 8.74 -13.62
C HIS A 209 -9.26 9.87 -12.59
N ASP A 210 -10.37 10.61 -12.59
CA ASP A 210 -10.55 11.73 -11.68
C ASP A 210 -10.75 11.28 -10.23
N ALA A 211 -11.44 10.16 -10.00
CA ALA A 211 -11.57 9.54 -8.68
C ALA A 211 -10.20 9.12 -8.09
N LEU A 212 -9.31 8.53 -8.90
CA LEU A 212 -7.98 8.12 -8.43
C LEU A 212 -7.09 9.29 -7.98
N ARG A 213 -7.41 10.55 -8.32
CA ARG A 213 -6.64 11.72 -7.85
C ARG A 213 -6.63 11.85 -6.34
N VAL A 214 -7.67 11.37 -5.65
CA VAL A 214 -7.75 11.35 -4.18
C VAL A 214 -6.59 10.57 -3.56
N LEU A 215 -6.09 9.53 -4.25
CA LEU A 215 -4.95 8.72 -3.78
C LEU A 215 -3.63 9.48 -3.77
N MET A 216 -3.53 10.66 -4.39
CA MET A 216 -2.33 11.51 -4.29
C MET A 216 -2.14 12.10 -2.89
N ALA A 217 -3.21 12.21 -2.10
CA ALA A 217 -3.12 12.70 -0.73
C ALA A 217 -2.51 11.62 0.17
N SER A 218 -1.34 11.88 0.74
CA SER A 218 -0.75 11.03 1.78
C SER A 218 -1.24 11.43 3.18
N PHE A 219 -1.21 10.47 4.11
CA PHE A 219 -1.32 10.75 5.54
C PHE A 219 0.02 10.54 6.22
N VAL A 220 0.40 11.45 7.11
CA VAL A 220 1.61 11.35 7.93
C VAL A 220 1.21 11.57 9.38
N GLY A 221 1.23 10.50 10.16
CA GLY A 221 1.00 10.49 11.60
C GLY A 221 2.30 10.73 12.39
N TYR A 222 2.31 10.29 13.65
CA TYR A 222 3.49 10.30 14.52
C TYR A 222 4.53 9.26 14.08
N THR A 223 4.07 8.09 13.68
CA THR A 223 4.87 6.90 13.39
C THR A 223 4.62 6.36 11.98
N LEU A 224 3.45 6.64 11.42
CA LEU A 224 3.00 6.09 10.14
C LEU A 224 3.04 7.12 9.01
N TRP A 225 3.43 6.64 7.84
CA TRP A 225 3.19 7.30 6.57
C TRP A 225 2.35 6.40 5.68
N ILE A 226 1.15 6.84 5.35
CA ILE A 226 0.28 6.14 4.40
C ILE A 226 0.54 6.71 3.02
N ASN A 227 1.14 5.88 2.18
CA ASN A 227 1.43 6.18 0.78
C ASN A 227 0.34 5.60 -0.13
N ALA A 228 -0.78 6.32 -0.22
CA ALA A 228 -1.87 5.98 -1.13
C ALA A 228 -1.48 6.15 -2.62
N ALA A 229 -0.52 7.03 -2.93
CA ALA A 229 -0.11 7.33 -4.30
C ALA A 229 0.49 6.11 -5.00
N LYS A 230 1.09 5.19 -4.23
CA LYS A 230 1.62 3.94 -4.76
C LYS A 230 0.54 3.08 -5.45
N LEU A 231 -0.64 2.97 -4.83
CA LEU A 231 -1.78 2.24 -5.40
C LEU A 231 -2.25 2.86 -6.72
N LYS A 232 -2.28 4.20 -6.80
CA LYS A 232 -2.58 4.90 -8.07
C LYS A 232 -1.58 4.50 -9.16
N THR A 233 -0.28 4.56 -8.85
CA THR A 233 0.78 4.24 -9.82
C THR A 233 0.69 2.79 -10.33
N GLU A 234 0.19 1.86 -9.50
CA GLU A 234 0.00 0.46 -9.88
C GLU A 234 -1.22 0.25 -10.79
N ILE A 235 -2.29 1.01 -10.60
CA ILE A 235 -3.56 0.84 -11.32
C ILE A 235 -3.63 1.68 -12.59
N GLU A 236 -3.02 2.86 -12.62
CA GLU A 236 -3.04 3.80 -13.75
C GLU A 236 -2.68 3.18 -15.12
N PRO A 237 -1.74 2.21 -15.23
CA PRO A 237 -1.50 1.51 -16.50
C PRO A 237 -2.72 0.79 -17.07
N ARG A 238 -3.63 0.27 -16.23
CA ARG A 238 -4.85 -0.43 -16.69
C ARG A 238 -5.82 0.50 -17.41
N MET A 239 -5.83 1.80 -17.09
CA MET A 239 -6.63 2.78 -17.82
C MET A 239 -6.25 2.85 -19.29
N ARG A 240 -4.94 2.81 -19.58
CA ARG A 240 -4.45 2.80 -20.96
C ARG A 240 -4.89 1.54 -21.69
N VAL A 241 -4.77 0.38 -21.04
CA VAL A 241 -5.21 -0.89 -21.63
C VAL A 241 -6.69 -0.86 -21.99
N ILE A 242 -7.55 -0.42 -21.07
CA ILE A 242 -9.00 -0.34 -21.33
C ILE A 242 -9.28 0.68 -22.44
N ARG A 243 -8.63 1.84 -22.43
CA ARG A 243 -8.79 2.85 -23.50
C ARG A 243 -8.44 2.26 -24.87
N ASP A 244 -7.29 1.59 -24.98
CA ASP A 244 -6.83 1.02 -26.24
C ASP A 244 -7.81 -0.07 -26.73
N CYS A 245 -8.45 -0.81 -25.81
CA CYS A 245 -9.51 -1.76 -26.13
C CYS A 245 -10.81 -1.08 -26.59
N ILE A 246 -11.22 0.03 -25.97
CA ILE A 246 -12.36 0.85 -26.43
C ILE A 246 -12.06 1.37 -27.84
N ASP A 247 -10.86 1.92 -28.07
CA ASP A 247 -10.43 2.44 -29.37
C ASP A 247 -10.42 1.35 -30.46
N ALA A 248 -9.96 0.13 -30.12
CA ALA A 248 -9.99 -1.01 -31.03
C ALA A 248 -11.42 -1.43 -31.37
N THR A 249 -12.31 -1.45 -30.39
CA THR A 249 -13.73 -1.80 -30.56
C THR A 249 -14.44 -0.76 -31.41
N LEU A 250 -14.23 0.53 -31.12
CA LEU A 250 -14.74 1.65 -31.89
C LEU A 250 -14.29 1.54 -33.36
N ARG A 251 -13.00 1.35 -33.63
CA ARG A 251 -12.49 1.17 -35.00
C ARG A 251 -13.13 -0.01 -35.73
N SER A 252 -13.30 -1.15 -35.05
CA SER A 252 -13.91 -2.33 -35.67
C SER A 252 -15.35 -2.04 -36.05
N ILE A 253 -16.16 -1.53 -35.12
CA ILE A 253 -17.59 -1.26 -35.34
C ILE A 253 -17.77 -0.18 -36.42
N THR A 254 -16.98 0.90 -36.38
CA THR A 254 -17.06 1.96 -37.40
C THR A 254 -16.71 1.41 -38.79
N ARG A 255 -15.63 0.61 -38.91
CA ARG A 255 -15.24 0.00 -40.18
C ARG A 255 -16.32 -0.92 -40.73
N ASP A 256 -16.92 -1.74 -39.87
CA ASP A 256 -17.94 -2.71 -40.27
C ASP A 256 -19.23 -1.97 -40.70
N ALA A 257 -19.62 -0.91 -40.00
CA ALA A 257 -20.76 -0.06 -40.35
C ALA A 257 -20.56 0.66 -41.70
N ILE A 258 -19.40 1.30 -41.91
CA ILE A 258 -19.07 1.97 -43.17
C ILE A 258 -19.02 0.96 -44.33
N SER A 259 -18.40 -0.20 -44.11
CA SER A 259 -18.31 -1.24 -45.14
C SER A 259 -19.69 -1.76 -45.53
N ALA A 260 -20.58 -1.98 -44.55
CA ALA A 260 -21.96 -2.39 -44.80
C ALA A 260 -22.74 -1.33 -45.60
N LEU A 261 -22.62 -0.05 -45.23
CA LEU A 261 -23.23 1.07 -45.97
C LEU A 261 -22.66 1.18 -47.39
N GLN A 262 -21.34 1.03 -47.57
CA GLN A 262 -20.70 1.10 -48.88
C GLN A 262 -21.19 -0.03 -49.81
N VAL A 263 -21.29 -1.26 -49.30
CA VAL A 263 -21.82 -2.39 -50.06
C VAL A 263 -23.29 -2.13 -50.44
N TYR A 264 -24.10 -1.66 -49.48
CA TYR A 264 -25.50 -1.31 -49.71
C TYR A 264 -25.64 -0.25 -50.81
N PHE A 265 -24.96 0.91 -50.67
CA PHE A 265 -25.06 1.99 -51.64
C PHE A 265 -24.54 1.58 -53.02
N LYS A 266 -23.48 0.77 -53.10
CA LYS A 266 -22.97 0.25 -54.38
C LYS A 266 -24.00 -0.63 -55.09
N GLN A 267 -24.63 -1.57 -54.37
CA GLN A 267 -25.66 -2.45 -54.92
C GLN A 267 -26.89 -1.67 -55.39
N LYS A 268 -27.41 -0.75 -54.56
CA LYS A 268 -28.59 0.04 -54.92
C LYS A 268 -28.29 1.03 -56.05
N SER A 269 -27.10 1.63 -56.10
CA SER A 269 -26.68 2.50 -57.19
C SER A 269 -26.60 1.75 -58.52
N GLN A 270 -26.08 0.50 -58.53
CA GLN A 270 -26.10 -0.35 -59.71
C GLN A 270 -27.52 -0.64 -60.19
N LEU A 271 -28.41 -1.08 -59.29
CA LEU A 271 -29.83 -1.34 -59.59
C LEU A 271 -30.56 -0.12 -60.16
N LEU A 272 -30.26 1.09 -59.68
CA LEU A 272 -30.87 2.33 -60.18
C LEU A 272 -30.22 2.86 -61.46
N SER A 273 -28.99 2.46 -61.76
CA SER A 273 -28.27 2.86 -62.98
C SER A 273 -28.74 2.10 -64.22
N GLU A 274 -29.25 0.88 -64.05
CA GLU A 274 -29.81 0.04 -65.11
C GLU A 274 -31.24 0.49 -65.46
N ARG A 275 -31.34 1.57 -66.24
CA ARG A 275 -32.66 2.07 -66.69
C ARG A 275 -33.33 1.05 -67.63
N PRO A 276 -34.60 0.69 -67.39
CA PRO A 276 -35.31 -0.27 -68.23
C PRO A 276 -35.49 0.27 -69.65
N VAL A 277 -35.10 -0.52 -70.64
CA VAL A 277 -35.23 -0.20 -72.08
C VAL A 277 -36.58 -0.69 -72.62
N GLN A 278 -37.15 -1.73 -72.01
CA GLN A 278 -38.43 -2.31 -72.39
C GLN A 278 -39.52 -1.97 -71.36
N ILE A 279 -40.76 -1.85 -71.83
CA ILE A 279 -41.93 -1.54 -70.98
C ILE A 279 -42.20 -2.66 -69.95
N GLN A 280 -41.84 -3.91 -70.26
CA GLN A 280 -42.00 -5.05 -69.35
C GLN A 280 -41.07 -4.93 -68.12
N ASP A 281 -39.84 -4.46 -68.32
CA ASP A 281 -38.84 -4.29 -67.25
C ASP A 281 -39.12 -3.05 -66.37
N PHE A 282 -39.97 -2.13 -66.85
CA PHE A 282 -40.31 -0.91 -66.13
C PHE A 282 -41.07 -1.18 -64.83
N ALA A 283 -41.95 -2.20 -64.81
CA ALA A 283 -42.71 -2.56 -63.62
C ALA A 283 -41.79 -3.06 -62.49
N GLU A 284 -40.77 -3.86 -62.83
CA GLU A 284 -39.78 -4.39 -61.88
C GLU A 284 -38.87 -3.27 -61.35
N TYR A 285 -38.42 -2.37 -62.22
CA TYR A 285 -37.67 -1.17 -61.82
C TYR A 285 -38.45 -0.30 -60.83
N VAL A 286 -39.74 -0.05 -61.08
CA VAL A 286 -40.59 0.75 -60.17
C VAL A 286 -40.82 0.04 -58.83
N ALA A 287 -40.94 -1.29 -58.82
CA ALA A 287 -41.05 -2.06 -57.59
C ALA A 287 -39.76 -1.96 -56.75
N ASN A 288 -38.59 -2.12 -57.38
CA ASN A 288 -37.28 -1.98 -56.74
C ASN A 288 -37.06 -0.56 -56.22
N TYR A 289 -37.45 0.47 -56.98
CA TYR A 289 -37.38 1.87 -56.54
C TYR A 289 -38.24 2.11 -55.30
N LYS A 290 -39.49 1.62 -55.28
CA LYS A 290 -40.37 1.74 -54.11
C LYS A 290 -39.82 1.00 -52.89
N ALA A 291 -39.21 -0.17 -53.08
CA ALA A 291 -38.56 -0.89 -51.98
C ALA A 291 -37.40 -0.09 -51.37
N ILE A 292 -36.54 0.51 -52.22
CA ILE A 292 -35.44 1.37 -51.76
C ILE A 292 -35.96 2.60 -51.00
N VAL A 293 -37.03 3.23 -51.49
CA VAL A 293 -37.66 4.38 -50.80
C VAL A 293 -38.26 3.97 -49.45
N ASN A 294 -38.82 2.77 -49.35
CA ASN A 294 -39.35 2.25 -48.09
C ASN A 294 -38.24 1.87 -47.09
N GLU A 295 -37.07 1.45 -47.57
CA GLU A 295 -35.87 1.15 -46.76
C GLU A 295 -35.12 2.41 -46.30
N ALA A 296 -35.32 3.56 -46.98
CA ALA A 296 -34.63 4.82 -46.71
C ALA A 296 -34.57 5.23 -45.21
N PRO A 297 -35.66 5.21 -44.42
CA PRO A 297 -35.59 5.62 -43.00
C PRO A 297 -34.69 4.71 -42.16
N GLU A 298 -34.63 3.40 -42.46
CA GLU A 298 -33.73 2.48 -41.74
C GLU A 298 -32.26 2.69 -42.14
N ILE A 299 -32.01 3.13 -43.38
CA ILE A 299 -30.67 3.45 -43.85
C ILE A 299 -30.20 4.80 -43.31
N GLU A 300 -31.09 5.79 -43.20
CA GLU A 300 -30.78 7.08 -42.58
C GLU A 300 -30.38 6.92 -41.12
N THR A 301 -31.02 6.02 -40.36
CA THR A 301 -30.60 5.73 -38.98
C THR A 301 -29.24 5.05 -38.93
N LYS A 302 -28.95 4.09 -39.82
CA LYS A 302 -27.63 3.46 -39.94
C LYS A 302 -26.53 4.45 -40.34
N LEU A 303 -26.85 5.39 -41.24
CA LEU A 303 -25.93 6.45 -41.66
C LEU A 303 -25.63 7.39 -40.49
N ALA A 304 -26.66 7.89 -39.80
CA ALA A 304 -26.51 8.75 -38.62
C ALA A 304 -25.69 8.07 -37.52
N GLN A 305 -25.85 6.75 -37.36
CA GLN A 305 -25.06 5.97 -36.42
C GLN A 305 -23.58 5.87 -36.84
N ALA A 306 -23.30 5.63 -38.13
CA ALA A 306 -21.94 5.58 -38.66
C ALA A 306 -21.24 6.94 -38.57
N ASP A 307 -21.97 8.03 -38.87
CA ASP A 307 -21.48 9.40 -38.70
C ASP A 307 -21.15 9.68 -37.23
N ALA A 308 -22.04 9.30 -36.30
CA ALA A 308 -21.81 9.47 -34.86
C ALA A 308 -20.60 8.66 -34.34
N LEU A 309 -20.32 7.50 -34.93
CA LEU A 309 -19.13 6.70 -34.61
C LEU A 309 -17.85 7.38 -35.12
N CYS A 310 -17.88 7.96 -36.33
CA CYS A 310 -16.76 8.74 -36.88
C CYS A 310 -16.49 10.00 -36.05
N ASP A 311 -17.54 10.75 -35.71
CA ASP A 311 -17.45 11.92 -34.83
C ASP A 311 -16.84 11.57 -33.46
N LEU A 312 -17.19 10.40 -32.91
CA LEU A 312 -16.62 9.92 -31.66
C LEU A 312 -15.13 9.59 -31.81
N MET A 313 -14.72 8.95 -32.91
CA MET A 313 -13.31 8.69 -33.20
C MET A 313 -12.50 9.98 -33.29
N ASP A 314 -13.01 10.98 -34.00
CA ASP A 314 -12.35 12.29 -34.14
C ASP A 314 -12.19 13.00 -32.80
N ARG A 315 -13.24 12.99 -31.96
CA ARG A 315 -13.19 13.57 -30.60
C ARG A 315 -12.16 12.89 -29.71
N GLN A 316 -12.02 11.57 -29.84
CA GLN A 316 -11.08 10.78 -29.05
C GLN A 316 -9.69 10.69 -29.70
N LEU A 317 -9.48 11.36 -30.85
CA LEU A 317 -8.25 11.32 -31.65
C LEU A 317 -7.83 9.89 -32.04
N VAL A 318 -8.81 9.01 -32.26
CA VAL A 318 -8.57 7.62 -32.64
C VAL A 318 -8.32 7.57 -34.14
N GLU A 319 -7.06 7.35 -34.54
CA GLU A 319 -6.69 7.34 -35.95
C GLU A 319 -7.24 6.10 -36.68
N PHE A 320 -7.79 6.35 -37.87
CA PHE A 320 -8.09 5.33 -38.88
C PHE A 320 -6.77 4.83 -39.51
N PHE A 321 -6.04 3.98 -38.79
CA PHE A 321 -4.97 3.21 -39.42
C PHE A 321 -5.48 1.82 -39.78
N GLY A 322 -5.73 1.65 -41.08
CA GLY A 322 -6.13 0.39 -41.69
C GLY A 322 -4.94 -0.53 -41.98
N GLY A 323 -5.24 -1.83 -42.04
CA GLY A 323 -4.35 -2.89 -42.53
C GLY A 323 -3.57 -3.59 -41.44
#